data_AF-V3ZPV1-F1
#
_entry.id   AF-V3ZPV1-F1
#
_cell.length_a   1.000
_cell.length_b   1.000
_cell.length_c   1.000
_cell.angle_alpha   90.00
_cell.angle_beta   90.00
_cell.angle_gamma   90.00
#
_symmetry.space_group_name_H-M   'P 1'
#
loop_
_entity.id
_entity.type
_entity.pdbx_description
1 polymer ?
#
loop_
_entity_poly.entity_id
_entity_poly.type
_entity_poly.pdbx_seq_one_letter_code
_entity_poly.pdbx_strand_id
1 'polypeptide(L)'
;MGHGEETGIIPRFCEELFSRVELLKSKEMVKINVEISFFEIYNEKIHDLLASVKEKSAKKPSLKVREHPVLGPYVEGLSTYVVNSFEDVEGWITLGNKNRATACTGMNDKSSRSHSVFTIVLTQSKTERIEGTDHEHCTNSKINLVDLAGSERQSQAQTTGERLREGANINKSLMALGKVISLLSEQSVTNKKRKIFIPYRDSVLTWLLKESLGGNSKTAMIATISPANHHVEETLSTLRYPFIIDFLYCHIFK
;
A
#
# COMPACT_ATOMS: atom_id res chain seq x y z
N MET A 1 11.49 -3.53 -6.07
CA MET A 1 12.37 -2.55 -5.38
C MET A 1 13.76 -2.74 -5.94
N GLY A 2 14.39 -1.73 -6.56
CA GLY A 2 15.73 -1.88 -7.10
C GLY A 2 16.83 -1.54 -6.08
N HIS A 3 18.07 -1.93 -6.39
CA HIS A 3 19.25 -1.82 -5.52
C HIS A 3 20.33 -0.95 -6.18
N GLY A 4 21.15 -0.26 -5.39
CA GLY A 4 22.28 0.52 -5.90
C GLY A 4 21.84 1.66 -6.82
N GLU A 5 22.42 1.79 -8.02
CA GLU A 5 22.02 2.83 -8.99
C GLU A 5 20.57 2.70 -9.47
N GLU A 6 19.94 1.53 -9.30
CA GLU A 6 18.54 1.25 -9.64
C GLU A 6 17.58 1.44 -8.45
N THR A 7 17.97 2.26 -7.47
CA THR A 7 17.16 2.54 -6.28
C THR A 7 15.69 2.83 -6.64
N GLY A 8 14.77 2.06 -6.04
CA GLY A 8 13.34 2.12 -6.34
C GLY A 8 12.63 3.37 -5.80
N ILE A 9 11.32 3.48 -6.05
CA ILE A 9 10.52 4.65 -5.65
C ILE A 9 10.48 4.87 -4.12
N ILE A 10 10.45 3.80 -3.33
CA ILE A 10 10.32 3.89 -1.86
C ILE A 10 11.52 4.60 -1.24
N PRO A 11 12.77 4.13 -1.43
CA PRO A 11 13.94 4.81 -0.88
C PRO A 11 14.09 6.25 -1.39
N ARG A 12 13.90 6.52 -2.69
CA ARG A 12 13.95 7.90 -3.24
C ARG A 12 12.91 8.81 -2.60
N PHE A 13 11.69 8.31 -2.40
CA PHE A 13 10.63 9.06 -1.73
C PHE A 13 11.00 9.37 -0.28
N CYS A 14 11.56 8.39 0.45
CA CYS A 14 11.94 8.56 1.85
C CYS A 14 13.09 9.56 2.01
N GLU A 15 14.11 9.51 1.14
CA GLU A 15 15.22 10.46 1.13
C GLU A 15 14.74 11.91 0.96
N GLU A 16 13.87 12.15 -0.03
CA GLU A 16 13.26 13.46 -0.26
C GLU A 16 12.33 13.87 0.90
N LEU A 17 11.56 12.93 1.46
CA LEU A 17 10.70 13.16 2.61
C LEU A 17 11.52 13.70 3.80
N PHE A 18 12.60 13.02 4.18
CA PHE A 18 13.43 13.45 5.31
C PHE A 18 14.17 14.76 5.03
N SER A 19 14.62 14.98 3.79
CA SER A 19 15.19 16.27 3.37
C SER A 19 14.21 17.42 3.61
N ARG A 20 12.92 17.22 3.31
CA ARG A 20 11.86 18.21 3.58
C ARG A 20 11.52 18.34 5.05
N VAL A 21 11.50 17.23 5.79
CA VAL A 21 11.25 17.24 7.24
C VAL A 21 12.30 18.09 7.96
N GLU A 22 13.58 17.92 7.63
CA GLU A 22 14.66 18.72 8.22
C GLU A 22 14.59 20.20 7.82
N LEU A 23 14.19 20.49 6.58
CA LEU A 23 13.95 21.86 6.13
C LEU A 23 12.81 22.53 6.90
N LEU A 24 11.72 21.81 7.19
CA LEU A 24 10.58 22.34 7.92
C LEU A 24 10.89 22.53 9.41
N LYS A 25 11.55 21.57 10.04
CA LYS A 25 11.99 21.67 11.44
C LYS A 25 12.93 22.86 11.67
N SER A 26 13.76 23.21 10.69
CA SER A 26 14.70 24.33 10.79
C SER A 26 14.08 25.71 10.51
N LYS A 27 12.99 25.77 9.74
CA LYS A 27 12.35 27.04 9.33
C LYS A 27 11.11 27.42 10.14
N GLU A 28 10.40 26.43 10.69
CA GLU A 28 9.14 26.65 11.39
C GLU A 28 9.20 26.02 12.80
N MET A 29 8.44 26.56 13.76
CA MET A 29 8.20 25.88 15.05
C MET A 29 7.20 24.72 14.88
N VAL A 30 7.57 23.72 14.06
CA VAL A 30 6.76 22.54 13.78
C VAL A 30 7.49 21.30 14.29
N LYS A 31 6.81 20.53 15.13
CA LYS A 31 7.24 19.19 15.52
C LYS A 31 6.73 18.20 14.48
N ILE A 32 7.62 17.34 13.99
CA ILE A 32 7.28 16.32 13.00
C ILE A 32 7.64 14.95 13.58
N ASN A 33 6.65 14.06 13.64
CA ASN A 33 6.84 12.65 13.98
C ASN A 33 6.55 11.79 12.75
N VAL A 34 7.45 10.86 12.45
CA VAL A 34 7.33 9.94 11.32
C VAL A 34 7.27 8.53 11.85
N GLU A 35 6.19 7.83 11.54
CA GLU A 35 6.00 6.42 11.89
C GLU A 35 5.91 5.59 10.61
N ILE A 36 6.49 4.39 10.64
CA ILE A 36 6.42 3.46 9.53
C ILE A 36 5.85 2.12 9.95
N SER A 37 5.21 1.44 9.00
CA SER A 37 4.85 0.04 9.11
C SER A 37 5.03 -0.64 7.75
N PHE A 38 5.34 -1.93 7.77
CA PHE A 38 5.55 -2.69 6.54
C PHE A 38 5.00 -4.10 6.71
N PHE A 39 4.10 -4.50 5.80
CA PHE A 39 3.49 -5.81 5.83
C PHE A 39 3.28 -6.38 4.43
N GLU A 40 3.16 -7.69 4.34
CA GLU A 40 2.71 -8.38 3.13
C GLU A 40 1.30 -8.95 3.31
N ILE A 41 0.51 -8.90 2.24
CA ILE A 41 -0.75 -9.62 2.11
C ILE A 41 -0.47 -10.79 1.18
N TYR A 42 -0.50 -12.00 1.75
CA TYR A 42 -0.34 -13.25 1.02
C TYR A 42 -1.50 -14.17 1.36
N ASN A 43 -2.20 -14.64 0.32
CA ASN A 43 -3.34 -15.54 0.48
C ASN A 43 -4.42 -14.98 1.43
N GLU A 44 -4.75 -13.68 1.29
CA GLU A 44 -5.68 -12.93 2.16
C GLU A 44 -5.30 -12.91 3.65
N LYS A 45 -4.03 -13.21 3.97
CA LYS A 45 -3.47 -13.12 5.31
C LYS A 45 -2.39 -12.05 5.36
N ILE A 46 -2.42 -11.27 6.45
CA ILE A 46 -1.47 -10.19 6.68
C ILE A 46 -0.30 -10.73 7.51
N HIS A 47 0.93 -10.47 7.04
CA HIS A 47 2.16 -10.81 7.75
C HIS A 47 2.98 -9.55 7.96
N ASP A 48 3.35 -9.31 9.21
CA ASP A 48 4.21 -8.20 9.59
C ASP A 48 5.65 -8.46 9.11
N LEU A 49 6.19 -7.54 8.31
CA LEU A 49 7.54 -7.65 7.78
C LEU A 49 8.59 -7.00 8.69
N LEU A 50 8.19 -6.18 9.67
CA LEU A 50 9.10 -5.51 10.60
C LEU A 50 9.21 -6.23 11.96
N ALA A 51 8.24 -7.09 12.29
CA ALA A 51 8.26 -7.86 13.54
C ALA A 51 9.55 -8.70 13.71
N SER A 52 10.10 -8.68 14.93
CA SER A 52 11.34 -9.41 15.26
C SER A 52 11.16 -10.93 15.17
N VAL A 53 12.25 -11.65 14.88
CA VAL A 53 12.25 -13.13 14.78
C VAL A 53 11.81 -13.80 16.09
N LYS A 54 12.07 -13.17 17.25
CA LYS A 54 11.62 -13.68 18.56
C LYS A 54 10.10 -13.61 18.73
N GLU A 55 9.42 -12.74 18.01
CA GLU A 55 7.96 -12.65 18.02
C GLU A 55 7.29 -13.59 17.01
N LYS A 56 8.04 -14.07 16.01
CA LYS A 56 7.57 -15.03 14.99
C LYS A 56 7.53 -16.48 15.49
N SER A 57 8.21 -16.80 16.59
CA SER A 57 8.25 -18.15 17.19
C SER A 57 7.05 -18.46 18.10
N ALA A 58 6.35 -17.43 18.59
CA ALA A 58 5.01 -17.61 19.15
C ALA A 58 4.04 -17.79 17.97
N LYS A 59 3.13 -18.77 18.05
CA LYS A 59 2.01 -18.94 17.09
C LYS A 59 1.06 -17.72 17.16
N LYS A 60 1.50 -16.54 16.74
CA LYS A 60 0.67 -15.35 16.69
C LYS A 60 -0.45 -15.62 15.66
N PRO A 61 -1.71 -15.35 16.02
CA PRO A 61 -2.81 -15.42 15.06
C PRO A 61 -2.52 -14.44 13.91
N SER A 62 -3.00 -14.76 12.70
CA SER A 62 -2.91 -13.85 11.55
C SER A 62 -3.50 -12.49 11.91
N LEU A 63 -2.80 -11.41 11.57
CA LEU A 63 -3.27 -10.05 11.82
C LEU A 63 -4.61 -9.82 11.11
N LYS A 64 -5.51 -9.08 11.77
CA LYS A 64 -6.88 -8.84 11.29
C LYS A 64 -7.08 -7.37 10.96
N VAL A 65 -7.88 -7.12 9.93
CA VAL A 65 -8.33 -5.76 9.61
C VAL A 65 -9.50 -5.39 10.53
N ARG A 66 -9.42 -4.20 11.11
CA ARG A 66 -10.46 -3.53 11.89
C ARG A 66 -10.76 -2.18 11.26
N GLU A 67 -11.84 -1.54 11.68
CA GLU A 67 -12.26 -0.24 11.14
C GLU A 67 -12.48 0.73 12.29
N HIS A 68 -11.70 1.81 12.30
CA HIS A 68 -11.88 2.92 13.24
C HIS A 68 -12.92 3.89 12.66
N PRO A 69 -13.83 4.46 13.47
CA PRO A 69 -14.88 5.36 12.97
C PRO A 69 -14.33 6.59 12.21
N VAL A 70 -13.14 7.06 12.60
CA VAL A 70 -12.51 8.27 12.03
C VAL A 70 -11.35 7.96 11.09
N LEU A 71 -10.52 6.95 11.42
CA LEU A 71 -9.27 6.66 10.71
C LEU A 71 -9.43 5.59 9.63
N GLY A 72 -10.64 5.07 9.48
CA GLY A 72 -10.94 4.01 8.55
C GLY A 72 -10.27 2.67 8.90
N PRO A 73 -10.07 1.80 7.89
CA PRO A 73 -9.51 0.47 8.07
C PRO A 73 -8.04 0.47 8.50
N TYR A 74 -7.70 -0.35 9.49
CA TYR A 74 -6.36 -0.54 10.01
C TYR A 74 -6.10 -2.01 10.37
N VAL A 75 -4.82 -2.37 10.51
CA VAL A 75 -4.39 -3.72 10.88
C VAL A 75 -4.17 -3.78 12.39
N GLU A 76 -4.97 -4.58 13.10
CA GLU A 76 -4.84 -4.78 14.54
C GLU A 76 -3.56 -5.57 14.85
N GLY A 77 -2.69 -5.00 15.69
CA GLY A 77 -1.44 -5.64 16.12
C GLY A 77 -0.28 -5.56 15.13
N LEU A 78 -0.38 -4.72 14.09
CA LEU A 78 0.73 -4.42 13.19
C LEU A 78 1.79 -3.58 13.90
N SER A 79 3.06 -3.95 13.74
CA SER A 79 4.18 -3.21 14.32
C SER A 79 4.36 -1.87 13.63
N THR A 80 4.50 -0.82 14.43
CA THR A 80 4.78 0.55 13.99
C THR A 80 6.06 1.03 14.66
N TYR A 81 6.94 1.67 13.88
CA TYR A 81 8.21 2.16 14.38
C TYR A 81 8.37 3.65 14.07
N VAL A 82 8.81 4.41 15.08
CA VAL A 82 9.20 5.81 14.91
C VAL A 82 10.57 5.85 14.25
N VAL A 83 10.72 6.71 13.24
CA VAL A 83 11.96 6.88 12.47
C VAL A 83 12.32 8.35 12.42
N ASN A 84 13.61 8.66 12.55
CA ASN A 84 14.09 10.03 12.65
C ASN A 84 14.96 10.45 11.47
N SER A 85 15.44 9.50 10.67
CA SER A 85 16.24 9.78 9.48
C SER A 85 15.94 8.81 8.32
N PHE A 86 16.51 9.11 7.16
CA PHE A 86 16.45 8.23 6.00
C PHE A 86 17.17 6.89 6.28
N GLU A 87 18.30 6.91 6.98
CA GLU A 87 19.07 5.72 7.33
C GLU A 87 18.26 4.76 8.22
N ASP A 88 17.47 5.30 9.16
CA ASP A 88 16.55 4.50 9.97
C ASP A 88 15.57 3.74 9.05
N VAL A 89 14.94 4.46 8.12
CA VAL A 89 13.96 3.88 7.18
C VAL A 89 14.60 2.87 6.24
N GLU A 90 15.79 3.15 5.72
CA GLU A 90 16.53 2.23 4.86
C GLU A 90 16.83 0.91 5.57
N GLY A 91 17.22 0.97 6.85
CA GLY A 91 17.40 -0.21 7.70
C GLY A 91 16.11 -1.05 7.81
N TRP A 92 14.97 -0.40 8.04
CA TRP A 92 13.67 -1.07 8.12
C TRP A 92 13.20 -1.65 6.79
N ILE A 93 13.39 -0.95 5.67
CA ILE A 93 13.09 -1.45 4.32
C ILE A 93 13.93 -2.69 4.04
N THR A 94 15.24 -2.64 4.35
CA THR A 94 16.16 -3.77 4.16
C THR A 94 15.74 -4.98 4.97
N LEU A 95 15.39 -4.78 6.25
CA LEU A 95 14.88 -5.84 7.12
C LEU A 95 13.57 -6.43 6.58
N GLY A 96 12.62 -5.58 6.18
CA GLY A 96 11.33 -6.03 5.65
C GLY A 96 11.46 -6.82 4.36
N ASN A 97 12.31 -6.37 3.44
CA ASN A 97 12.61 -7.09 2.19
C ASN A 97 13.30 -8.43 2.46
N LYS A 98 14.24 -8.49 3.42
CA LYS A 98 14.86 -9.75 3.85
C LYS A 98 13.82 -10.71 4.45
N ASN A 99 12.89 -10.20 5.25
CA ASN A 99 11.81 -10.99 5.83
C ASN A 99 10.84 -11.51 4.77
N ARG A 100 10.50 -10.70 3.76
CA ARG A 100 9.71 -11.10 2.60
C ARG A 100 10.42 -12.21 1.80
N ALA A 101 11.72 -12.06 1.55
CA ALA A 101 12.53 -13.03 0.81
C ALA A 101 12.71 -14.37 1.56
N THR A 102 12.94 -14.35 2.87
CA THR A 102 13.09 -15.60 3.66
C THR A 102 11.81 -16.43 3.70
N ALA A 103 10.64 -15.79 3.66
CA ALA A 103 9.36 -16.47 3.52
C ALA A 103 9.17 -17.16 2.15
N CYS A 104 10.05 -16.91 1.17
CA CYS A 104 10.07 -17.55 -0.16
C CYS A 104 10.84 -18.89 -0.21
N THR A 105 11.47 -19.33 0.88
CA THR A 105 12.42 -20.48 0.90
C THR A 105 11.80 -21.88 0.71
N GLY A 106 10.54 -21.96 0.25
CA GLY A 106 9.91 -23.19 -0.24
C GLY A 106 9.72 -23.15 -1.76
N MET A 107 10.80 -23.30 -2.53
CA MET A 107 10.81 -23.59 -3.98
C MET A 107 9.97 -22.67 -4.91
N ASN A 108 9.48 -21.52 -4.42
CA ASN A 108 8.55 -20.64 -5.13
C ASN A 108 8.97 -19.18 -5.00
N ASP A 109 8.87 -18.42 -6.08
CA ASP A 109 8.92 -16.97 -6.03
C ASP A 109 7.63 -16.42 -5.38
N LYS A 110 7.60 -16.41 -4.04
CA LYS A 110 6.47 -15.86 -3.25
C LYS A 110 6.41 -14.33 -3.36
N SER A 111 7.49 -13.67 -3.80
CA SER A 111 7.53 -12.21 -3.91
C SER A 111 6.61 -11.69 -5.03
N SER A 112 6.52 -12.38 -6.17
CA SER A 112 5.57 -12.08 -7.26
C SER A 112 4.11 -12.39 -6.90
N ARG A 113 3.88 -13.12 -5.81
CA ARG A 113 2.57 -13.66 -5.39
C ARG A 113 2.00 -13.01 -4.13
N SER A 114 2.64 -11.96 -3.63
CA SER A 114 2.21 -11.24 -2.44
C SER A 114 2.17 -9.75 -2.73
N HIS A 115 1.20 -9.06 -2.15
CA HIS A 115 1.19 -7.59 -2.14
C HIS A 115 2.00 -7.13 -0.96
N SER A 116 2.85 -6.13 -1.13
CA SER A 116 3.53 -5.48 0.00
C SER A 116 3.05 -4.05 0.15
N VAL A 117 2.81 -3.63 1.39
CA VAL A 117 2.29 -2.31 1.73
C VAL A 117 3.24 -1.70 2.74
N PHE A 118 3.98 -0.67 2.30
CA PHE A 118 4.79 0.18 3.15
C PHE A 118 4.02 1.45 3.46
N THR A 119 3.68 1.67 4.72
CA THR A 119 2.90 2.83 5.16
C THR A 119 3.76 3.76 5.99
N ILE A 120 3.71 5.05 5.67
CA ILE A 120 4.32 6.14 6.43
C ILE A 120 3.18 7.01 6.99
N VAL A 121 3.19 7.24 8.30
CA VAL A 121 2.31 8.20 8.98
C VAL A 121 3.15 9.39 9.41
N LEU A 122 2.83 10.56 8.88
CA LEU A 122 3.47 11.82 9.19
C LEU A 122 2.53 12.65 10.06
N THR A 123 2.95 12.92 11.29
CA THR A 123 2.23 13.78 12.23
C THR A 123 2.98 15.10 12.36
N GLN A 124 2.32 16.20 12.02
CA GLN A 124 2.87 17.56 12.14
C GLN A 124 2.11 18.31 13.23
N SER A 125 2.81 18.78 14.26
CA SER A 125 2.25 19.61 15.32
C SER A 125 2.86 21.02 15.25
N LYS A 126 2.02 22.01 14.99
CA LYS A 126 2.39 23.42 14.96
C LYS A 126 1.75 24.14 16.13
N THR A 127 2.54 24.87 16.90
CA THR A 127 2.02 25.73 17.97
C THR A 127 1.89 27.15 17.45
N GLU A 128 0.67 27.67 17.43
CA GLU A 128 0.37 29.04 17.04
C GLU A 128 -0.19 29.81 18.23
N ARG A 129 0.29 31.03 18.44
CA ARG A 129 -0.19 31.89 19.52
C ARG A 129 -1.23 32.85 18.97
N ILE A 130 -2.49 32.64 19.35
CA ILE A 130 -3.63 33.46 18.93
C ILE A 130 -4.19 34.11 20.19
N GLU A 131 -4.33 35.44 20.20
CA GLU A 131 -4.90 36.20 21.33
C GLU A 131 -4.22 35.94 22.70
N GLY A 132 -2.92 35.58 22.69
CA GLY A 132 -2.13 35.34 23.89
C GLY A 132 -2.19 33.91 24.43
N THR A 133 -3.09 33.07 23.90
CA THR A 133 -3.19 31.63 24.18
C THR A 133 -2.46 30.80 23.13
N ASP A 134 -1.75 29.77 23.57
CA ASP A 134 -1.07 28.83 22.68
C ASP A 134 -2.06 27.77 22.20
N HIS A 135 -2.24 27.66 20.88
CA HIS A 135 -3.05 26.65 20.22
C HIS A 135 -2.15 25.66 19.49
N GLU A 136 -2.32 24.37 19.76
CA GLU A 136 -1.60 23.31 19.05
C GLU A 136 -2.48 22.75 17.92
N HIS A 137 -2.02 22.92 16.68
CA HIS A 137 -2.65 22.36 15.49
C HIS A 137 -1.89 21.11 15.06
N CYS A 138 -2.59 19.97 15.04
CA CYS A 138 -2.01 18.68 14.64
C CYS A 138 -2.60 18.23 13.30
N THR A 139 -1.74 17.92 12.34
CA THR A 139 -2.11 17.40 11.02
C THR A 139 -1.49 16.03 10.82
N ASN A 140 -2.31 15.04 10.50
CA ASN A 140 -1.90 13.66 10.22
C ASN A 140 -2.03 13.35 8.73
N SER A 141 -0.94 12.90 8.12
CA SER A 141 -0.89 12.46 6.72
C SER A 141 -0.49 11.00 6.65
N LYS A 142 -1.16 10.21 5.82
CA LYS A 142 -0.88 8.79 5.61
C LYS A 142 -0.47 8.56 4.16
N ILE A 143 0.71 8.00 3.97
CA ILE A 143 1.28 7.67 2.66
C ILE A 143 1.38 6.15 2.58
N ASN A 144 0.77 5.57 1.55
CA ASN A 144 0.84 4.12 1.29
C ASN A 144 1.63 3.90 -0.01
N LEU A 145 2.74 3.19 0.09
CA LEU A 145 3.54 2.73 -1.04
C LEU A 145 3.28 1.23 -1.20
N VAL A 146 2.52 0.90 -2.25
CA VAL A 146 1.99 -0.45 -2.46
C VAL A 146 2.65 -1.09 -3.69
N ASP A 147 3.24 -2.26 -3.47
CA ASP A 147 3.78 -3.12 -4.52
C ASP A 147 2.83 -4.31 -4.68
N LEU A 148 2.10 -4.34 -5.80
CA LEU A 148 1.08 -5.35 -6.06
C LEU A 148 1.70 -6.64 -6.60
N ALA A 149 1.07 -7.76 -6.27
CA ALA A 149 1.38 -9.04 -6.88
C ALA A 149 1.17 -9.00 -8.40
N GLY A 150 1.83 -9.93 -9.10
CA GLY A 150 1.67 -10.14 -10.54
C GLY A 150 0.20 -10.33 -10.93
N SER A 151 -0.20 -9.69 -12.04
CA SER A 151 -1.56 -9.75 -12.57
C SER A 151 -1.78 -10.92 -13.53
N GLU A 152 -0.72 -11.65 -13.85
CA GLU A 152 -0.75 -12.78 -14.75
C GLU A 152 -1.70 -13.87 -14.26
N ARG A 153 -2.51 -14.37 -15.18
CA ARG A 153 -3.35 -15.52 -14.90
C ARG A 153 -2.45 -16.73 -14.84
N GLN A 154 -2.52 -17.47 -13.73
CA GLN A 154 -1.99 -18.84 -13.71
C GLN A 154 -2.78 -19.64 -14.77
N SER A 155 -2.18 -19.83 -15.95
CA SER A 155 -2.66 -20.83 -16.90
C SER A 155 -2.71 -22.17 -16.17
N GLN A 156 -3.69 -23.01 -16.52
CA GLN A 156 -4.01 -24.30 -15.89
C GLN A 156 -2.79 -25.23 -15.78
N ALA A 157 -1.88 -24.95 -14.85
CA ALA A 157 -0.83 -25.84 -14.46
C ALA A 157 -1.49 -26.85 -13.52
N GLN A 158 -1.33 -28.13 -13.85
CA GLN A 158 -1.75 -29.31 -13.10
C GLN A 158 -1.19 -29.29 -11.66
N THR A 159 -1.67 -28.37 -10.83
CA THR A 159 -1.16 -28.11 -9.50
C THR A 159 -2.27 -28.35 -8.52
N THR A 160 -2.04 -29.34 -7.66
CA THR A 160 -2.97 -29.86 -6.67
C THR A 160 -3.40 -28.77 -5.67
N GLY A 161 -4.70 -28.75 -5.36
CA GLY A 161 -5.34 -28.19 -4.15
C GLY A 161 -4.87 -26.81 -3.65
N GLU A 162 -3.77 -26.78 -2.91
CA GLU A 162 -3.28 -25.59 -2.20
C GLU A 162 -2.75 -24.50 -3.15
N ARG A 163 -2.03 -24.89 -4.21
CA ARG A 163 -1.50 -23.93 -5.20
C ARG A 163 -2.62 -23.28 -6.02
N LEU A 164 -3.67 -24.05 -6.33
CA LEU A 164 -4.85 -23.53 -7.02
C LEU A 164 -5.63 -22.54 -6.13
N ARG A 165 -5.74 -22.81 -4.83
CA ARG A 165 -6.34 -21.87 -3.85
C ARG A 165 -5.51 -20.60 -3.69
N GLU A 166 -4.18 -20.73 -3.65
CA GLU A 166 -3.25 -19.60 -3.59
C GLU A 166 -3.39 -18.69 -4.82
N GLY A 167 -3.29 -19.25 -6.03
CA GLY A 167 -3.48 -18.50 -7.27
C GLY A 167 -4.87 -17.86 -7.39
N ALA A 168 -5.91 -18.54 -6.91
CA ALA A 168 -7.25 -17.98 -6.85
C ALA A 168 -7.34 -16.78 -5.89
N ASN A 169 -6.67 -16.83 -4.74
CA ASN A 169 -6.70 -15.74 -3.75
C ASN A 169 -5.84 -14.53 -4.14
N ILE A 170 -4.72 -14.74 -4.83
CA ILE A 170 -3.94 -13.64 -5.42
C ILE A 170 -4.80 -12.91 -6.46
N ASN A 171 -5.38 -13.65 -7.39
CA ASN A 171 -6.28 -13.08 -8.38
C ASN A 171 -7.53 -12.47 -7.76
N LYS A 172 -8.06 -13.04 -6.67
CA LYS A 172 -9.19 -12.46 -5.92
C LYS A 172 -8.91 -11.02 -5.50
N SER A 173 -7.73 -10.76 -4.92
CA SER A 173 -7.37 -9.41 -4.45
C SER A 173 -7.26 -8.38 -5.58
N LEU A 174 -6.65 -8.75 -6.72
CA LEU A 174 -6.54 -7.90 -7.91
C LEU A 174 -7.89 -7.72 -8.65
N MET A 175 -8.69 -8.78 -8.75
CA MET A 175 -10.05 -8.71 -9.31
C MET A 175 -10.96 -7.82 -8.46
N ALA A 176 -10.91 -7.95 -7.14
CA ALA A 176 -11.65 -7.08 -6.22
C ALA A 176 -11.21 -5.62 -6.37
N LEU A 177 -9.90 -5.39 -6.50
CA LEU A 177 -9.34 -4.06 -6.76
C LEU A 177 -9.87 -3.46 -8.06
N GLY A 178 -9.83 -4.23 -9.16
CA GLY A 178 -10.40 -3.82 -10.44
C GLY A 178 -11.89 -3.50 -10.35
N LYS A 179 -12.67 -4.35 -9.67
CA LYS A 179 -14.12 -4.15 -9.46
C LYS A 179 -14.41 -2.86 -8.69
N VAL A 180 -13.69 -2.60 -7.59
CA VAL A 180 -13.84 -1.37 -6.79
C VAL A 180 -13.62 -0.13 -7.66
N ILE A 181 -12.57 -0.13 -8.48
CA ILE A 181 -12.23 1.03 -9.31
C ILE A 181 -13.17 1.21 -10.49
N SER A 182 -13.63 0.13 -11.09
CA SER A 182 -14.68 0.16 -12.12
C SER A 182 -15.93 0.87 -11.60
N LEU A 183 -16.40 0.46 -10.42
CA LEU A 183 -17.59 1.03 -9.80
C LEU A 183 -17.39 2.50 -9.37
N LEU A 184 -16.19 2.86 -8.92
CA LEU A 184 -15.83 4.24 -8.58
C LEU A 184 -15.80 5.14 -9.83
N SER A 185 -15.31 4.62 -10.96
CA SER A 185 -15.36 5.32 -12.25
C SER A 185 -16.80 5.51 -12.75
N GLU A 186 -17.61 4.44 -12.76
CA GLU A 186 -19.01 4.54 -13.17
C GLU A 186 -19.79 5.57 -12.34
N GLN A 187 -19.46 5.67 -11.04
CA GLN A 187 -20.04 6.67 -10.14
C GLN A 187 -19.63 8.11 -10.48
N SER A 188 -18.39 8.34 -10.96
CA SER A 188 -17.94 9.68 -11.34
C SER A 188 -18.54 10.14 -12.66
N VAL A 189 -18.68 9.25 -13.64
CA VAL A 189 -19.19 9.56 -14.98
C VAL A 189 -20.70 9.81 -14.98
N THR A 190 -21.46 9.04 -14.20
CA THR A 190 -22.92 9.04 -14.37
C THR A 190 -23.66 10.25 -13.78
N ASN A 191 -23.00 11.15 -13.03
CA ASN A 191 -23.61 12.35 -12.39
C ASN A 191 -24.94 12.11 -11.63
N LYS A 192 -25.30 10.84 -11.43
CA LYS A 192 -26.58 10.41 -10.88
C LYS A 192 -26.40 10.26 -9.37
N LYS A 193 -27.34 10.84 -8.61
CA LYS A 193 -27.44 10.75 -7.15
C LYS A 193 -27.57 9.32 -6.58
N ARG A 194 -27.40 8.26 -7.39
CA ARG A 194 -27.44 6.88 -6.92
C ARG A 194 -26.08 6.52 -6.35
N LYS A 195 -26.03 6.36 -5.03
CA LYS A 195 -24.88 5.85 -4.30
C LYS A 195 -24.68 4.38 -4.70
N ILE A 196 -23.72 4.12 -5.59
CA ILE A 196 -23.33 2.76 -5.97
C ILE A 196 -22.64 2.12 -4.75
N PHE A 197 -22.99 0.88 -4.42
CA PHE A 197 -22.32 0.16 -3.34
C PHE A 197 -20.95 -0.32 -3.83
N ILE A 198 -19.88 0.14 -3.16
CA ILE A 198 -18.51 -0.24 -3.48
C ILE A 198 -18.05 -1.36 -2.52
N PRO A 199 -17.73 -2.56 -3.02
CA PRO A 199 -17.50 -3.74 -2.19
C PRO A 199 -16.03 -3.82 -1.71
N TYR A 200 -15.59 -2.83 -0.94
CA TYR A 200 -14.23 -2.80 -0.37
C TYR A 200 -13.90 -4.02 0.51
N ARG A 201 -14.90 -4.72 1.04
CA ARG A 201 -14.68 -5.89 1.91
C ARG A 201 -14.46 -7.21 1.15
N ASP A 202 -14.52 -7.19 -0.19
CA ASP A 202 -14.33 -8.40 -1.01
C ASP A 202 -12.88 -8.95 -0.91
N SER A 203 -11.88 -8.08 -0.63
CA SER A 203 -10.51 -8.50 -0.31
C SER A 203 -9.90 -7.68 0.83
N VAL A 204 -8.91 -8.25 1.51
CA VAL A 204 -8.14 -7.55 2.56
C VAL A 204 -7.46 -6.31 1.98
N LEU A 205 -6.92 -6.41 0.76
CA LEU A 205 -6.25 -5.32 0.06
C LEU A 205 -7.20 -4.15 -0.19
N THR A 206 -8.37 -4.38 -0.79
CA THR A 206 -9.32 -3.29 -1.09
C THR A 206 -9.93 -2.71 0.18
N TRP A 207 -10.04 -3.50 1.25
CA TRP A 207 -10.54 -2.98 2.52
C TRP A 207 -9.53 -2.03 3.14
N LEU A 208 -8.24 -2.39 3.18
CA LEU A 208 -7.18 -1.53 3.69
C LEU A 208 -6.98 -0.28 2.83
N LEU A 209 -7.17 -0.39 1.52
CA LEU A 209 -7.04 0.72 0.58
C LEU A 209 -8.33 1.53 0.39
N LYS A 210 -9.38 1.28 1.18
CA LYS A 210 -10.65 2.01 1.07
C LYS A 210 -10.49 3.53 1.10
N GLU A 211 -9.60 4.06 1.93
CA GLU A 211 -9.34 5.50 1.98
C GLU A 211 -8.54 6.00 0.76
N SER A 212 -7.61 5.20 0.26
CA SER A 212 -6.85 5.49 -0.96
C SER A 212 -7.72 5.42 -2.22
N LEU A 213 -8.72 4.55 -2.25
CA LEU A 213 -9.56 4.29 -3.41
C LEU A 213 -10.94 4.94 -3.24
N GLY A 214 -11.05 6.22 -3.59
CA GLY A 214 -12.32 6.96 -3.52
C GLY A 214 -12.60 7.65 -2.18
N GLY A 215 -11.67 7.60 -1.22
CA GLY A 215 -11.71 8.39 0.01
C GLY A 215 -10.97 9.73 -0.11
N ASN A 216 -10.61 10.31 1.04
CA ASN A 216 -9.82 11.54 1.12
C ASN A 216 -8.33 11.25 0.93
N SER A 217 -7.93 10.92 -0.31
CA SER A 217 -6.54 10.60 -0.64
C SER A 217 -6.20 11.01 -2.06
N LYS A 218 -4.94 11.41 -2.27
CA LYS A 218 -4.37 11.54 -3.61
C LYS A 218 -3.70 10.21 -3.96
N THR A 219 -4.29 9.49 -4.90
CA THR A 219 -3.80 8.18 -5.31
C THR A 219 -3.33 8.22 -6.75
N ALA A 220 -2.14 7.69 -6.99
CA ALA A 220 -1.59 7.44 -8.30
C ALA A 220 -1.31 5.94 -8.44
N MET A 221 -1.57 5.39 -9.62
CA MET A 221 -1.31 3.99 -9.92
C MET A 221 -0.37 3.91 -11.12
N ILE A 222 0.63 3.04 -11.03
CA ILE A 222 1.60 2.81 -12.10
C ILE A 222 1.27 1.46 -12.73
N ALA A 223 0.94 1.47 -14.03
CA ALA A 223 0.78 0.26 -14.81
C ALA A 223 2.11 -0.14 -15.43
N THR A 224 2.67 -1.26 -15.00
CA THR A 224 3.88 -1.84 -15.58
C THR A 224 3.48 -2.88 -16.63
N ILE A 225 3.89 -2.67 -17.88
CA ILE A 225 3.55 -3.54 -19.01
C ILE A 225 4.81 -4.09 -19.66
N SER A 226 4.70 -5.28 -20.25
CA SER A 226 5.80 -5.87 -21.01
C SER A 226 5.68 -5.49 -22.50
N PRO A 227 6.77 -5.06 -23.16
CA PRO A 227 6.78 -4.82 -24.60
C PRO A 227 6.88 -6.11 -25.42
N ALA A 228 7.03 -7.28 -24.78
CA ALA A 228 7.24 -8.54 -25.47
C ALA A 228 5.97 -9.02 -26.18
N ASN A 229 6.12 -9.50 -27.42
CA ASN A 229 4.98 -9.96 -28.24
C ASN A 229 4.19 -11.11 -27.60
N HIS A 230 4.85 -11.99 -26.84
CA HIS A 230 4.18 -13.10 -26.15
C HIS A 230 3.38 -12.66 -24.91
N HIS A 231 3.48 -11.40 -24.48
CA HIS A 231 2.73 -10.83 -23.35
C HIS A 231 1.60 -9.90 -23.81
N VAL A 232 1.28 -9.83 -25.10
CA VAL A 232 0.27 -8.89 -25.65
C VAL A 232 -1.08 -9.03 -24.95
N GLU A 233 -1.53 -10.25 -24.65
CA GLU A 233 -2.82 -10.48 -23.96
C GLU A 233 -2.82 -9.96 -22.51
N GLU A 234 -1.73 -10.13 -21.77
CA GLU A 234 -1.59 -9.63 -20.39
C GLU A 234 -1.41 -8.10 -20.38
N THR A 235 -0.66 -7.56 -21.34
CA THR A 235 -0.53 -6.11 -21.56
C THR A 235 -1.89 -5.49 -21.91
N LEU A 236 -2.66 -6.08 -22.83
CA LEU A 236 -4.01 -5.62 -23.14
C LEU A 236 -4.95 -5.75 -21.95
N SER A 237 -4.83 -6.82 -21.16
CA SER A 237 -5.61 -6.97 -19.93
C SER A 237 -5.31 -5.84 -18.95
N THR A 238 -4.04 -5.52 -18.75
CA THR A 238 -3.57 -4.39 -17.91
C THR A 238 -4.07 -3.04 -18.45
N LEU A 239 -3.96 -2.80 -19.77
CA LEU A 239 -4.39 -1.56 -20.42
C LEU A 239 -5.92 -1.38 -20.43
N ARG A 240 -6.67 -2.48 -20.55
CA ARG A 240 -8.14 -2.50 -20.52
C ARG A 240 -8.70 -2.52 -19.11
N TYR A 241 -7.87 -2.70 -18.09
CA TYR A 241 -8.35 -2.51 -16.75
C TYR A 241 -8.86 -1.06 -16.60
N PRO A 242 -9.99 -0.86 -15.91
CA PRO A 242 -10.56 0.47 -15.65
C PRO A 242 -9.62 1.44 -14.91
N PHE A 243 -8.49 0.94 -14.40
CA PHE A 243 -7.39 1.69 -13.79
C PHE A 243 -6.84 2.82 -14.66
N ILE A 244 -6.66 2.62 -15.98
CA ILE A 244 -5.79 3.50 -16.78
C ILE A 244 -6.56 4.65 -17.44
N ILE A 245 -7.83 4.45 -17.79
CA ILE A 245 -8.59 5.45 -18.57
C ILE A 245 -9.17 6.53 -17.67
N ASP A 246 -9.70 6.19 -16.48
CA ASP A 246 -10.45 7.15 -15.66
C ASP A 246 -9.63 7.81 -14.54
N PHE A 247 -8.57 7.15 -14.03
CA PHE A 247 -7.74 7.73 -12.96
C PHE A 247 -6.74 8.78 -13.47
N LEU A 248 -6.26 8.64 -14.72
CA LEU A 248 -5.50 9.70 -15.40
C LEU A 248 -6.35 10.96 -15.57
N TYR A 249 -7.66 10.83 -15.82
CA TYR A 249 -8.58 11.97 -15.91
C TYR A 249 -8.85 12.63 -14.56
N CYS A 250 -8.91 11.85 -13.47
CA CYS A 250 -9.21 12.37 -12.13
C CYS A 250 -8.10 13.29 -11.56
N HIS A 251 -6.85 13.15 -12.04
CA HIS A 251 -5.73 14.04 -11.68
C HIS A 251 -5.52 15.23 -12.63
N ILE A 252 -6.14 15.25 -13.82
CA ILE A 252 -6.01 16.38 -14.76
C ILE A 252 -7.01 17.51 -14.42
N PHE A 253 -8.06 17.23 -13.64
CA PHE A 253 -9.14 18.21 -13.36
C PHE A 253 -9.44 18.47 -11.87
N LYS A 254 -8.43 18.43 -10.99
CA LYS A 254 -8.54 19.04 -9.65
C LYS A 254 -7.47 20.10 -9.44
#